data_AF-A0A4Q0NQZ8-F1
#
_entry.id   AF-A0A4Q0NQZ8-F1
#
_cell.length_a   1.000
_cell.length_b   1.000
_cell.length_c   1.000
_cell.angle_alpha   90.00
_cell.angle_beta   90.00
_cell.angle_gamma   90.00
#
_symmetry.space_group_name_H-M   'P 1'
#
loop_
_entity.id
_entity.type
_entity.pdbx_description
1 polymer ?
#
loop_
_entity_poly.entity_id
_entity_poly.type
_entity_poly.pdbx_seq_one_letter_code
_entity_poly.pdbx_strand_id
1 'polypeptide(L)'
;MVVNPADIHRKGKEKFTKTNRINAQLIARELKDSRLQGIHVPNQEREQLRSLFRRRNDLVKNFRRIKSLIKGLLLNQGIPIPVEFDNSHWSHSFRDWLDNVDFAYSAD
;
A
#
# COMPACT_ATOMS: atom_id res chain seq x y z
N MET A 1 12.19 -13.88 18.41
CA MET A 1 10.72 -13.78 18.61
C MET A 1 10.29 -12.35 18.35
N VAL A 2 9.30 -12.13 17.49
CA VAL A 2 8.71 -10.81 17.23
C VAL A 2 7.45 -10.70 18.09
N VAL A 3 7.28 -9.60 18.81
CA VAL A 3 6.15 -9.37 19.72
C VAL A 3 5.63 -7.95 19.54
N ASN A 4 4.32 -7.76 19.72
CA ASN A 4 3.74 -6.43 19.73
C ASN A 4 4.21 -5.68 20.99
N PRO A 5 4.86 -4.51 20.87
CA PRO A 5 5.33 -3.77 22.04
C PRO A 5 4.22 -3.34 23.01
N ALA A 6 2.97 -3.24 22.52
CA ALA A 6 1.81 -2.89 23.35
C ALA A 6 1.37 -4.01 24.29
N ASP A 7 1.74 -5.26 24.02
CA ASP A 7 1.39 -6.42 24.86
C ASP A 7 2.30 -6.53 26.10
N ILE A 8 3.38 -5.74 26.15
CA ILE A 8 4.28 -5.67 27.30
C ILE A 8 3.71 -4.68 28.32
N HIS A 9 3.19 -5.19 29.43
CA HIS A 9 2.65 -4.36 30.51
C HIS A 9 3.76 -3.53 31.18
N ARG A 10 3.62 -2.19 31.23
CA ARG A 10 4.61 -1.29 31.84
C ARG A 10 4.01 -0.43 32.93
N LYS A 11 4.71 -0.29 34.06
CA LYS A 11 4.31 0.66 35.11
C LYS A 11 4.59 2.10 34.70
N GLY A 12 3.87 3.07 35.27
CA GLY A 12 3.97 4.49 34.94
C GLY A 12 5.40 5.04 34.97
N LYS A 13 6.19 4.74 36.01
CA LYS A 13 7.62 5.14 36.09
C LYS A 13 8.49 4.51 35.00
N GLU A 14 8.24 3.25 34.64
CA GLU A 14 9.00 2.52 33.61
C GLU A 14 8.70 3.02 32.19
N LYS A 15 7.57 3.70 31.97
CA LYS A 15 7.29 4.40 30.71
C LYS A 15 8.24 5.58 30.48
N PHE A 16 8.61 6.30 31.55
CA PHE A 16 9.48 7.49 31.48
C PHE A 16 10.97 7.17 31.62
N THR A 17 11.33 6.05 32.26
CA THR A 17 12.72 5.61 32.42
C THR A 17 13.00 4.37 31.55
N LYS A 18 12.98 4.56 30.23
CA LYS A 18 13.23 3.48 29.27
C LYS A 18 14.73 3.20 29.14
N THR A 19 15.20 2.10 29.74
CA THR A 19 16.59 1.62 29.61
C THR A 19 16.61 0.20 29.03
N ASN A 20 17.65 -0.13 28.25
CA ASN A 20 17.81 -1.48 27.66
C ASN A 20 17.75 -2.60 28.71
N ARG A 21 18.35 -2.40 29.89
CA ARG A 21 18.32 -3.37 30.99
C ARG A 21 16.91 -3.63 31.53
N ILE A 22 16.13 -2.57 31.75
CA ILE A 22 14.76 -2.67 32.29
C ILE A 22 13.85 -3.37 31.27
N ASN A 23 13.98 -3.02 29.99
CA ASN A 23 13.20 -3.66 28.93
C ASN A 23 13.51 -5.16 28.81
N ALA A 24 14.78 -5.57 28.88
CA ALA A 24 15.16 -6.97 28.81
C ALA A 24 14.57 -7.78 29.99
N GLN A 25 14.60 -7.22 31.21
CA GLN A 25 13.99 -7.85 32.39
C GLN A 25 12.47 -7.97 32.27
N LEU A 26 11.79 -6.94 31.78
CA LEU A 26 10.34 -6.99 31.57
C LEU A 26 9.94 -8.06 30.56
N ILE A 27 10.63 -8.10 29.40
CA ILE A 27 10.37 -9.09 28.36
C ILE A 27 10.60 -10.51 28.90
N ALA A 28 11.70 -10.73 29.64
CA ALA A 28 11.99 -12.02 30.24
C ALA A 28 10.92 -12.46 31.25
N ARG A 29 10.40 -11.51 32.05
CA ARG A 29 9.31 -11.77 33.00
C ARG A 29 8.01 -12.14 32.29
N GLU A 30 7.57 -11.35 31.32
CA GLU A 30 6.32 -11.62 30.59
C GLU A 30 6.40 -12.93 29.78
N LEU A 31 7.58 -13.27 29.27
CA LEU A 31 7.85 -14.57 28.64
C LEU A 31 7.76 -15.73 29.63
N LYS A 32 8.40 -15.60 30.80
CA LYS A 32 8.33 -16.62 31.87
C LYS A 32 6.89 -16.86 32.31
N ASP A 33 6.12 -15.78 32.43
CA ASP A 33 4.73 -15.81 32.85
C ASP A 33 3.77 -16.25 31.71
N SER A 34 4.29 -16.61 30.53
CA SER A 34 3.53 -17.01 29.34
C SER A 34 2.48 -15.98 28.88
N ARG A 35 2.67 -14.71 29.26
CA ARG A 35 1.79 -13.59 28.91
C ARG A 35 2.15 -12.95 27.57
N LEU A 36 3.36 -13.18 27.09
CA LEU A 36 3.84 -12.65 25.82
C LEU A 36 3.64 -13.68 24.70
N GLN A 37 2.71 -13.43 23.78
CA GLN A 37 2.55 -14.25 22.58
C GLN A 37 3.40 -13.71 21.43
N GLY A 38 4.19 -14.59 20.82
CA GLY A 38 4.94 -14.28 19.62
C GLY A 38 4.00 -14.05 18.43
N ILE A 39 4.25 -12.99 17.66
CA ILE A 39 3.62 -12.81 16.37
C ILE A 39 4.14 -13.91 15.44
N HIS A 40 3.21 -14.66 14.86
CA HIS A 40 3.54 -15.67 13.86
C HIS A 40 4.19 -14.99 12.64
N VAL A 41 5.47 -15.26 12.44
CA VAL A 41 6.20 -14.85 11.24
C VAL A 41 5.95 -15.92 10.17
N PRO A 42 5.34 -15.56 9.03
CA PRO A 42 5.11 -16.54 7.97
C PRO A 42 6.44 -17.07 7.42
N ASN A 43 6.44 -18.33 6.99
CA ASN A 43 7.60 -18.91 6.34
C ASN A 43 7.90 -18.20 5.00
N GLN A 44 9.13 -18.38 4.51
CA GLN A 44 9.61 -17.69 3.31
C GLN A 44 8.73 -17.98 2.08
N GLU A 45 8.32 -19.24 1.91
CA GLU A 45 7.44 -19.67 0.82
C GLU A 45 6.11 -18.88 0.82
N ARG A 46 5.45 -18.78 1.97
CA ARG A 46 4.18 -18.04 2.08
C ARG A 46 4.36 -16.54 1.85
N GLU A 47 5.44 -15.93 2.33
CA GLU A 47 5.70 -14.51 2.05
C GLU A 47 6.04 -14.26 0.57
N GLN A 48 6.73 -15.18 -0.10
CA GLN A 48 7.00 -15.08 -1.54
C GLN A 48 5.69 -15.12 -2.34
N LEU A 49 4.80 -16.07 -2.04
CA LEU A 49 3.47 -16.14 -2.66
C LEU A 49 2.65 -14.87 -2.38
N ARG A 50 2.62 -14.39 -1.13
CA ARG A 50 1.91 -13.15 -0.77
C ARG A 50 2.45 -11.94 -1.52
N SER A 51 3.76 -11.85 -1.70
CA SER A 51 4.42 -10.78 -2.44
C SER A 51 3.94 -10.74 -3.90
N LEU A 52 3.76 -11.90 -4.54
CA LEU A 52 3.20 -11.99 -5.89
C LEU A 52 1.77 -11.41 -5.97
N PHE A 53 0.87 -11.82 -5.06
CA PHE A 53 -0.50 -11.31 -5.02
C PHE A 53 -0.57 -9.82 -4.72
N ARG A 54 0.25 -9.34 -3.77
CA ARG A 54 0.37 -7.90 -3.47
C ARG A 54 0.79 -7.12 -4.72
N ARG A 55 1.84 -7.58 -5.40
CA ARG A 55 2.32 -6.95 -6.64
C ARG A 55 1.25 -6.89 -7.72
N ARG A 56 0.48 -7.97 -7.92
CA ARG A 56 -0.65 -7.98 -8.86
C ARG A 56 -1.70 -6.92 -8.48
N ASN A 57 -2.07 -6.84 -7.21
CA ASN A 57 -3.06 -5.86 -6.74
C ASN A 57 -2.56 -4.42 -6.91
N ASP A 58 -1.28 -4.17 -6.66
CA ASP A 58 -0.68 -2.86 -6.84
C ASP A 58 -0.66 -2.45 -8.32
N LEU A 59 -0.39 -3.38 -9.25
CA LEU A 59 -0.49 -3.11 -10.69
C LEU A 59 -1.91 -2.72 -11.10
N VAL A 60 -2.94 -3.41 -10.59
CA VAL A 60 -4.35 -3.06 -10.87
C VAL A 60 -4.70 -1.67 -10.33
N LYS A 61 -4.24 -1.31 -9.13
CA LYS A 61 -4.42 0.02 -8.55
C LYS A 61 -3.72 1.10 -9.38
N ASN A 62 -2.47 0.84 -9.77
CA ASN A 62 -1.69 1.77 -10.59
C ASN A 62 -2.34 1.99 -11.95
N PHE A 63 -2.85 0.93 -12.59
CA PHE A 63 -3.59 1.05 -13.84
C PHE A 63 -4.82 1.96 -13.70
N ARG A 64 -5.63 1.79 -12.64
CA ARG A 64 -6.77 2.69 -12.36
C ARG A 64 -6.34 4.13 -12.13
N ARG A 65 -5.24 4.33 -11.39
CA ARG A 65 -4.67 5.66 -11.13
C ARG A 65 -4.23 6.35 -12.43
N ILE A 66 -3.45 5.66 -13.26
CA ILE A 66 -2.94 6.20 -14.54
C ILE A 66 -4.12 6.62 -15.43
N LYS A 67 -5.16 5.79 -15.54
CA LYS A 67 -6.37 6.14 -16.29
C LYS A 67 -7.04 7.43 -15.79
N SER A 68 -7.16 7.57 -14.47
CA SER A 68 -7.72 8.78 -13.87
C SER A 68 -6.86 10.01 -14.17
N LEU A 69 -5.53 9.87 -14.09
CA LEU A 69 -4.59 10.94 -14.41
C LEU A 69 -4.71 11.37 -15.89
N ILE A 70 -4.84 10.42 -16.82
CA ILE A 70 -5.03 10.72 -18.24
C ILE A 70 -6.33 11.49 -18.46
N LYS A 71 -7.44 11.05 -17.87
CA LYS A 71 -8.72 11.80 -17.95
C LYS A 71 -8.59 13.21 -17.36
N GLY A 72 -7.89 13.34 -16.23
CA GLY A 72 -7.62 14.64 -15.61
C GLY A 72 -6.76 15.56 -16.48
N LEU A 73 -5.76 15.01 -17.18
CA LEU A 73 -4.95 15.75 -18.14
C LEU A 73 -5.80 16.27 -19.30
N LEU A 74 -6.60 15.41 -19.93
CA LEU A 74 -7.50 15.80 -21.03
C LEU A 74 -8.45 16.93 -20.61
N LEU A 75 -9.05 16.79 -19.42
CA LEU A 75 -9.92 17.82 -18.87
C LEU A 75 -9.18 19.15 -18.65
N ASN A 76 -7.94 19.11 -18.15
CA ASN A 76 -7.11 20.30 -17.95
C ASN A 76 -6.78 20.99 -19.30
N GLN A 77 -6.54 20.20 -20.35
CA GLN A 77 -6.34 20.70 -21.71
C GLN A 77 -7.64 21.13 -22.42
N GLY A 78 -8.80 21.04 -21.75
CA GLY A 78 -10.09 21.40 -22.32
C GLY A 78 -10.59 20.42 -23.38
N ILE A 79 -10.03 19.21 -23.45
CA ILE A 79 -10.41 18.17 -24.41
C ILE A 79 -11.55 17.33 -23.78
N PRO A 80 -12.80 17.47 -24.25
CA PRO A 80 -13.91 16.69 -23.73
C PRO A 80 -13.81 15.23 -24.16
N ILE A 81 -14.07 14.31 -23.24
CA ILE A 81 -14.20 12.88 -23.56
C ILE A 81 -15.55 12.68 -24.26
N PRO A 82 -15.60 11.97 -25.41
CA PRO A 82 -16.86 11.63 -26.08
C PRO A 82 -17.83 10.93 -25.14
N VAL A 83 -19.13 11.24 -25.24
CA VAL A 83 -20.19 10.71 -24.35
C VAL A 83 -20.24 9.17 -24.38
N GLU A 84 -19.97 8.57 -25.53
CA GLU A 84 -19.86 7.11 -25.71
C GLU A 84 -18.74 6.47 -24.89
N PHE A 85 -17.73 7.24 -24.50
CA PHE A 85 -16.60 6.81 -23.66
C PHE A 85 -16.65 7.36 -22.23
N ASP A 86 -17.72 8.08 -21.86
CA ASP A 86 -17.91 8.57 -20.50
C ASP A 86 -18.39 7.46 -19.55
N ASN A 87 -17.54 6.45 -19.40
CA ASN A 87 -17.75 5.34 -18.51
C ASN A 87 -16.42 4.88 -17.89
N SER A 88 -16.51 3.88 -17.01
CA SER A 88 -15.34 3.35 -16.28
C SER A 88 -14.47 2.39 -17.11
N HIS A 89 -14.98 1.92 -18.24
CA HIS A 89 -14.30 0.95 -19.11
C HIS A 89 -13.39 1.68 -20.10
N TRP A 90 -12.20 1.10 -20.33
CA TRP A 90 -11.34 1.54 -21.43
C TRP A 90 -11.39 0.46 -22.50
N SER A 91 -12.36 0.60 -23.40
CA SER A 91 -12.48 -0.24 -24.59
C SER A 91 -11.24 -0.08 -25.50
N HIS A 92 -11.12 -0.94 -26.50
CA HIS A 92 -10.14 -0.74 -27.57
C HIS A 92 -10.41 0.60 -28.28
N SER A 93 -11.67 0.86 -28.62
CA SER A 93 -12.09 2.12 -29.26
C SER A 93 -11.71 3.39 -28.48
N PHE A 94 -11.76 3.37 -27.13
CA PHE A 94 -11.32 4.51 -26.34
C PHE A 94 -9.80 4.74 -26.44
N ARG A 95 -9.01 3.66 -26.50
CA ARG A 95 -7.56 3.76 -26.71
C ARG A 95 -7.25 4.28 -28.10
N ASP A 96 -7.91 3.74 -29.11
CA ASP A 96 -7.74 4.19 -30.50
C ASP A 96 -8.10 5.67 -30.63
N TRP A 97 -9.18 6.13 -29.98
CA TRP A 97 -9.50 7.56 -29.90
C TRP A 97 -8.39 8.36 -29.21
N LEU A 98 -7.92 7.90 -28.04
CA LEU A 98 -6.87 8.55 -27.26
C LEU A 98 -5.57 8.73 -28.05
N ASP A 99 -5.19 7.71 -28.83
CA ASP A 99 -3.99 7.72 -29.67
C ASP A 99 -4.08 8.74 -30.82
N ASN A 100 -5.29 9.16 -31.19
CA ASN A 100 -5.56 10.18 -32.21
C ASN A 100 -5.95 11.55 -31.63
N VAL A 101 -5.79 11.76 -30.31
CA VAL A 101 -6.04 13.07 -29.71
C VAL A 101 -4.93 14.03 -30.10
N ASP A 102 -5.29 15.07 -30.84
CA ASP A 102 -4.38 16.17 -31.17
C ASP A 102 -4.23 17.14 -30.00
N PHE A 103 -2.99 17.35 -29.58
CA PHE A 103 -2.63 18.39 -28.63
C PHE A 103 -2.15 19.63 -29.39
N ALA A 104 -2.46 20.82 -28.86
CA ALA A 104 -2.13 22.09 -29.49
C ALA A 104 -0.63 22.35 -29.69
N TYR A 105 0.21 21.63 -28.94
CA TYR A 105 1.66 21.74 -28.98
C TYR A 105 2.27 20.34 -28.99
N SER A 106 3.14 20.07 -29.96
CA SER A 106 3.99 18.87 -29.96
C SER A 106 5.15 19.06 -28.99
N ALA A 107 5.60 17.96 -28.39
CA ALA A 107 6.90 17.92 -27.74
C ALA A 107 7.96 17.71 -28.82
N ASP A 108 8.65 18.78 -29.20
CA ASP A 108 9.86 18.73 -30.04
C ASP A 108 11.04 18.07 -29.31
#